data_AF-A0A3D2BT34-F1
#
_entry.id   AF-A0A3D2BT34-F1
#
_cell.length_a   1.000
_cell.length_b   1.000
_cell.length_c   1.000
_cell.angle_alpha   90.00
_cell.angle_beta   90.00
_cell.angle_gamma   90.00
#
_symmetry.space_group_name_H-M   'P 1'
#
loop_
_entity.id
_entity.type
_entity.pdbx_description
1 polymer ?
#
loop_
_entity_poly.entity_id
_entity_poly.type
_entity_poly.pdbx_seq_one_letter_code
_entity_poly.pdbx_strand_id
1 'polypeptide(L)'
;GGDCAESFAEFHPNNIRDTFRVLLQMAVVLTFASGKPVVKVGRLAGQFAKPRSSDVEEQNGVTLPSYRGDMVNDMTFSEASRVPDPERMVQVYNQSASTLNLLRAFAQGGYADLQEVHRWNLEFVSSGEQAKKYAELADRIDEAMTFMAACGLTPDAAPQLRETDFYTSHEALLLGYEEAMTRVDSTSGAWYNTSAHMLWIGDRTRQLDSGHVEFMRGIANPIGLKTGPSQTPDDLLKLIDQLNPDNDPGRLVLISRMGHQKVEEKLPDLVRAVSREGKKIVWTCDPMHGNT
;
A
#
# COMPACT_ATOMS: atom_id res chain seq x y z
N GLY A 1 4.07 -0.76 1.13
CA GLY A 1 4.35 0.21 2.22
C GLY A 1 4.52 1.60 1.63
N GLY A 2 4.71 2.63 2.45
CA GLY A 2 4.86 4.02 1.99
C GLY A 2 4.24 4.98 3.00
N ASP A 3 3.96 6.21 2.59
CA ASP A 3 3.49 7.26 3.48
C ASP A 3 2.17 6.92 4.17
N CYS A 4 2.00 7.53 5.35
CA CYS A 4 0.71 7.54 6.00
C CYS A 4 -0.26 8.32 5.10
N ALA A 5 -0.02 9.62 4.90
CA ALA A 5 -0.63 10.48 3.88
C ALA A 5 0.50 11.11 3.07
N GLU A 6 0.36 11.12 1.75
CA GLU A 6 1.17 12.00 0.90
C GLU A 6 0.72 13.45 1.11
N SER A 7 1.65 14.40 0.96
CA SER A 7 1.38 15.84 1.06
C SER A 7 1.90 16.62 -0.15
N PHE A 8 1.24 17.72 -0.47
CA PHE A 8 1.68 18.69 -1.47
C PHE A 8 2.99 19.37 -1.06
N ALA A 9 3.21 19.58 0.25
CA ALA A 9 4.41 20.23 0.77
C ALA A 9 5.67 19.36 0.61
N GLU A 10 5.50 18.05 0.55
CA GLU A 10 6.60 17.07 0.48
C GLU A 10 6.80 16.50 -0.93
N PHE A 11 6.25 17.16 -1.95
CA PHE A 11 6.37 16.73 -3.34
C PHE A 11 7.77 17.00 -3.90
N HIS A 12 8.68 16.06 -3.66
CA HIS A 12 10.07 16.15 -4.10
C HIS A 12 10.58 14.81 -4.65
N PRO A 13 11.32 14.79 -5.77
CA PRO A 13 11.81 13.55 -6.38
C PRO A 13 12.68 12.69 -5.44
N ASN A 14 13.45 13.32 -4.54
CA ASN A 14 14.24 12.58 -3.55
C ASN A 14 13.36 11.80 -2.56
N ASN A 15 12.23 12.36 -2.10
CA ASN A 15 11.35 11.67 -1.16
C ASN A 15 10.74 10.42 -1.81
N ILE A 16 10.32 10.54 -3.07
CA ILE A 16 9.80 9.43 -3.88
C ILE A 16 10.87 8.37 -4.08
N ARG A 17 12.08 8.78 -4.50
CA ARG A 17 13.24 7.90 -4.71
C ARG A 17 13.62 7.15 -3.44
N ASP A 18 13.73 7.84 -2.32
CA ASP A 18 14.23 7.27 -1.07
C ASP A 18 13.20 6.31 -0.46
N THR A 19 11.91 6.62 -0.58
CA THR A 19 10.83 5.68 -0.22
C THR A 19 10.84 4.44 -1.12
N PHE A 20 10.98 4.62 -2.43
CA PHE A 20 11.10 3.52 -3.38
C PHE A 20 12.31 2.63 -3.07
N ARG A 21 13.47 3.24 -2.79
CA ARG A 21 14.69 2.54 -2.36
C ARG A 21 14.43 1.66 -1.15
N VAL A 22 13.85 2.18 -0.08
CA VAL A 22 13.55 1.39 1.13
C VAL A 22 12.64 0.20 0.81
N LEU A 23 11.63 0.38 -0.04
CA LEU A 23 10.76 -0.71 -0.45
C LEU A 23 11.51 -1.81 -1.21
N LEU A 24 12.47 -1.45 -2.08
CA LEU A 24 13.31 -2.43 -2.77
C LEU A 24 14.27 -3.16 -1.83
N GLN A 25 14.90 -2.43 -0.91
CA GLN A 25 15.78 -2.99 0.12
C GLN A 25 15.08 -4.07 0.93
N MET A 26 13.86 -3.77 1.40
CA MET A 26 13.00 -4.75 2.09
C MET A 26 12.62 -5.92 1.18
N ALA A 27 12.27 -5.66 -0.08
CA ALA A 27 11.83 -6.70 -1.01
C ALA A 27 12.94 -7.73 -1.30
N VAL A 28 14.19 -7.30 -1.46
CA VAL A 28 15.33 -8.20 -1.69
C VAL A 28 15.57 -9.10 -0.48
N VAL A 29 15.58 -8.51 0.73
CA VAL A 29 15.73 -9.24 1.99
C VAL A 29 14.62 -10.29 2.16
N LEU A 30 13.37 -9.91 1.92
CA LEU A 30 12.23 -10.82 2.03
C LEU A 30 12.25 -11.91 0.95
N THR A 31 12.66 -11.58 -0.29
CA THR A 31 12.77 -12.54 -1.39
C THR A 31 13.80 -13.61 -1.06
N PHE A 32 14.98 -13.19 -0.61
CA PHE A 32 16.05 -14.10 -0.22
C PHE A 32 15.67 -14.97 0.98
N ALA A 33 15.17 -14.35 2.06
CA ALA A 33 14.87 -15.06 3.29
C ALA A 33 13.69 -16.04 3.15
N SER A 34 12.70 -15.71 2.31
CA SER A 34 11.53 -16.56 2.08
C SER A 34 11.70 -17.58 0.95
N GLY A 35 12.66 -17.37 0.04
CA GLY A 35 12.80 -18.14 -1.19
C GLY A 35 11.59 -18.02 -2.12
N LYS A 36 10.81 -16.93 -2.00
CA LYS A 36 9.58 -16.70 -2.78
C LYS A 36 9.59 -15.31 -3.42
N PRO A 37 8.91 -15.14 -4.57
CA PRO A 37 8.72 -13.83 -5.16
C PRO A 37 7.98 -12.88 -4.21
N VAL A 38 8.45 -11.63 -4.12
CA VAL A 38 7.82 -10.56 -3.35
C VAL A 38 7.13 -9.57 -4.29
N VAL A 39 5.82 -9.41 -4.15
CA VAL A 39 5.03 -8.39 -4.86
C VAL A 39 5.18 -7.05 -4.16
N LYS A 40 5.63 -6.02 -4.89
CA LYS A 40 5.95 -4.70 -4.36
C LYS A 40 4.80 -3.73 -4.62
N VAL A 41 4.10 -3.32 -3.56
CA VAL A 41 2.98 -2.37 -3.64
C VAL A 41 3.26 -1.16 -2.76
N GLY A 42 3.39 0.01 -3.38
CA GLY A 42 3.60 1.30 -2.75
C GLY A 42 2.30 1.96 -2.28
N ARG A 43 2.30 2.58 -1.11
CA ARG A 43 1.30 3.58 -0.69
C ARG A 43 1.77 4.94 -1.21
N LEU A 44 1.66 5.12 -2.51
CA LEU A 44 2.27 6.21 -3.29
C LEU A 44 1.38 6.53 -4.49
N ALA A 45 1.45 7.78 -4.96
CA ALA A 45 0.72 8.28 -6.11
C ALA A 45 -0.82 8.22 -5.95
N GLY A 46 -1.33 8.57 -4.78
CA GLY A 46 -2.78 8.69 -4.56
C GLY A 46 -3.24 8.76 -3.10
N GLN A 47 -2.34 8.58 -2.13
CA GLN A 47 -2.65 8.43 -0.72
C GLN A 47 -2.83 9.78 0.01
N PHE A 48 -3.66 10.67 -0.52
CA PHE A 48 -3.84 12.05 -0.03
C PHE A 48 -5.08 12.28 0.84
N ALA A 49 -5.95 11.27 1.00
CA ALA A 49 -7.16 11.38 1.82
C ALA A 49 -6.99 10.64 3.16
N LYS A 50 -7.61 11.17 4.22
CA LYS A 50 -7.50 10.67 5.59
C LYS A 50 -8.83 10.54 6.31
N PRO A 51 -9.19 9.35 6.82
CA PRO A 51 -10.35 9.22 7.69
C PRO A 51 -10.01 9.80 9.06
N ARG A 52 -10.97 10.47 9.70
CA ARG A 52 -10.81 11.09 11.01
C ARG A 52 -11.78 10.47 12.01
N SER A 53 -11.38 10.42 13.29
CA SER A 53 -12.23 9.97 14.39
C SER A 53 -13.25 11.03 14.82
N SER A 54 -12.98 12.30 14.52
CA SER A 54 -13.83 13.44 14.82
C SER A 54 -13.93 14.35 13.60
N ASP A 55 -15.10 14.93 13.39
CA ASP A 55 -15.35 15.89 12.31
C ASP A 55 -14.70 17.24 12.58
N VAL A 56 -14.39 17.53 13.86
CA VAL A 56 -13.77 18.77 14.32
C VAL A 56 -12.47 18.52 15.08
N GLU A 57 -11.62 19.53 15.06
CA GLU A 57 -10.38 19.65 15.80
C GLU A 57 -10.42 20.95 16.62
N GLU A 58 -10.07 20.86 17.90
CA GLU A 58 -10.04 22.01 18.80
C GLU A 58 -8.60 22.30 19.22
N GLN A 59 -8.16 23.55 19.07
CA GLN A 59 -6.88 24.03 19.56
C GLN A 59 -7.07 25.41 20.21
N ASN A 60 -6.56 25.57 21.43
CA ASN A 60 -6.60 26.84 22.17
C ASN A 60 -8.00 27.48 22.26
N GLY A 61 -9.05 26.67 22.42
CA GLY A 61 -10.45 27.12 22.52
C GLY A 61 -11.11 27.50 21.19
N VAL A 62 -10.44 27.27 20.05
CA VAL A 62 -11.02 27.43 18.71
C VAL A 62 -11.31 26.05 18.13
N THR A 63 -12.52 25.85 17.63
CA THR A 63 -12.97 24.60 17.00
C THR A 63 -13.09 24.79 15.49
N LEU A 64 -12.37 23.98 14.70
CA LEU A 64 -12.41 24.00 13.23
C LEU A 64 -12.69 22.59 12.67
N PRO A 65 -13.13 22.45 11.41
CA PRO A 65 -13.21 21.16 10.75
C PRO A 65 -11.85 20.45 10.77
N SER A 66 -11.86 19.14 11.00
CA SER A 66 -10.66 18.31 10.95
C SER A 66 -9.98 18.37 9.58
N TYR A 67 -8.64 18.38 9.58
CA TYR A 67 -7.86 18.10 8.37
C TYR A 67 -8.14 16.67 7.87
N ARG A 68 -8.53 16.52 6.60
CA ARG A 68 -8.91 15.23 5.99
C ARG A 68 -7.93 14.78 4.91
N GLY A 69 -6.72 15.31 4.93
CA GLY A 69 -5.72 15.07 3.89
C GLY A 69 -5.76 16.12 2.79
N ASP A 70 -4.63 16.32 2.11
CA ASP A 70 -4.45 17.40 1.14
C ASP A 70 -5.39 17.33 -0.06
N MET A 71 -6.01 16.16 -0.32
CA MET A 71 -7.07 16.01 -1.32
C MET A 71 -8.37 16.76 -0.96
N VAL A 72 -8.59 17.06 0.33
CA VAL A 72 -9.83 17.66 0.84
C VAL A 72 -9.60 19.09 1.28
N ASN A 73 -8.71 19.31 2.25
CA ASN A 73 -8.45 20.63 2.83
C ASN A 73 -6.99 20.74 3.30
N ASP A 74 -6.59 21.92 3.76
CA ASP A 74 -5.23 22.20 4.16
C ASP A 74 -4.94 21.79 5.62
N MET A 75 -3.69 21.39 5.90
CA MET A 75 -3.27 21.00 7.25
C MET A 75 -3.26 22.19 8.23
N THR A 76 -3.02 23.41 7.74
CA THR A 76 -2.94 24.63 8.53
C THR A 76 -4.21 24.83 9.37
N PHE A 77 -4.05 25.14 10.66
CA PHE A 77 -5.18 25.36 11.58
C PHE A 77 -5.73 26.79 11.44
N SER A 78 -6.46 27.05 10.37
CA SER A 78 -7.17 28.31 10.12
C SER A 78 -8.54 28.05 9.48
N GLU A 79 -9.49 28.96 9.66
CA GLU A 79 -10.85 28.81 9.11
C GLU A 79 -10.81 28.63 7.59
N ALA A 80 -10.10 29.50 6.88
CA ALA A 80 -9.95 29.42 5.42
C ALA A 80 -9.27 28.12 4.97
N SER A 81 -8.24 27.67 5.68
CA SER A 81 -7.49 26.44 5.38
C SER A 81 -8.34 25.17 5.50
N ARG A 82 -9.32 25.16 6.41
CA ARG A 82 -10.11 23.95 6.71
C ARG A 82 -11.37 23.80 5.85
N VAL A 83 -11.72 24.80 5.04
CA VAL A 83 -12.79 24.70 4.03
C VAL A 83 -12.38 23.67 2.97
N PRO A 84 -13.20 22.65 2.68
CA PRO A 84 -12.93 21.72 1.60
C PRO A 84 -12.87 22.42 0.24
N ASP A 85 -11.86 22.11 -0.56
CA ASP A 85 -11.62 22.71 -1.87
C ASP A 85 -11.54 21.62 -2.97
N PRO A 86 -12.51 21.55 -3.90
CA PRO A 86 -12.54 20.51 -4.93
C PRO A 86 -11.37 20.61 -5.93
N GLU A 87 -10.75 21.77 -6.11
CA GLU A 87 -9.59 21.92 -7.01
C GLU A 87 -8.39 21.09 -6.53
N ARG A 88 -8.33 20.76 -5.24
CA ARG A 88 -7.31 19.88 -4.67
C ARG A 88 -7.34 18.47 -5.26
N MET A 89 -8.49 17.99 -5.74
CA MET A 89 -8.56 16.69 -6.45
C MET A 89 -7.77 16.73 -7.77
N VAL A 90 -7.81 17.85 -8.50
CA VAL A 90 -7.04 18.04 -9.73
C VAL A 90 -5.54 18.11 -9.40
N GLN A 91 -5.19 18.79 -8.31
CA GLN A 91 -3.80 18.84 -7.85
C GLN A 91 -3.27 17.45 -7.45
N VAL A 92 -4.06 16.65 -6.72
CA VAL A 92 -3.71 15.26 -6.40
C VAL A 92 -3.52 14.43 -7.67
N TYR A 93 -4.40 14.55 -8.65
CA TYR A 93 -4.23 13.85 -9.93
C TYR A 93 -2.87 14.16 -10.58
N ASN A 94 -2.52 15.45 -10.68
CA ASN A 94 -1.26 15.88 -11.29
C ASN A 94 -0.02 15.40 -10.53
N GLN A 95 -0.06 15.48 -9.20
CA GLN A 95 1.03 14.98 -8.34
C GLN A 95 1.15 13.46 -8.45
N SER A 96 0.03 12.74 -8.42
CA SER A 96 -0.01 11.28 -8.55
C SER A 96 0.54 10.80 -9.89
N ALA A 97 0.15 11.44 -11.00
CA ALA A 97 0.66 11.13 -12.33
C ALA A 97 2.17 11.34 -12.42
N SER A 98 2.67 12.43 -11.85
CA SER A 98 4.10 12.76 -11.84
C SER A 98 4.91 11.79 -10.97
N THR A 99 4.40 11.45 -9.77
CA THR A 99 4.99 10.44 -8.88
C THR A 99 5.03 9.07 -9.54
N LEU A 100 3.93 8.62 -10.14
CA LEU A 100 3.87 7.31 -10.82
C LEU A 100 4.79 7.26 -12.04
N ASN A 101 4.89 8.34 -12.82
CA ASN A 101 5.82 8.43 -13.94
C ASN A 101 7.27 8.24 -13.48
N LEU A 102 7.67 8.92 -12.39
CA LEU A 102 9.01 8.78 -11.83
C LEU A 102 9.25 7.37 -11.26
N LEU A 103 8.27 6.78 -10.58
CA LEU A 103 8.36 5.41 -10.07
C LEU A 103 8.55 4.39 -11.21
N ARG A 104 7.83 4.55 -12.33
CA ARG A 104 8.01 3.70 -13.52
C ARG A 104 9.42 3.84 -14.10
N ALA A 105 9.94 5.08 -14.16
CA ALA A 105 11.31 5.33 -14.61
C ALA A 105 12.35 4.68 -13.68
N PHE A 106 12.17 4.71 -12.36
CA PHE A 106 13.08 4.00 -11.44
C PHE A 106 12.96 2.48 -11.54
N ALA A 107 11.74 1.96 -11.64
CA ALA A 107 11.47 0.53 -11.66
C ALA A 107 11.99 -0.18 -12.92
N GLN A 108 12.03 0.53 -14.05
CA GLN A 108 12.41 -0.03 -15.36
C GLN A 108 13.73 0.57 -15.90
N GLY A 109 14.16 1.72 -15.41
CA GLY A 109 15.35 2.44 -15.90
C GLY A 109 16.68 2.00 -15.28
N GLY A 110 16.72 0.87 -14.56
CA GLY A 110 17.92 0.34 -13.91
C GLY A 110 18.19 0.82 -12.49
N TYR A 111 17.37 1.73 -11.92
CA TYR A 111 17.48 2.05 -10.49
C TYR A 111 17.05 0.86 -9.61
N ALA A 112 16.19 -0.02 -10.13
CA ALA A 112 15.80 -1.25 -9.45
C ALA A 112 16.77 -2.43 -9.64
N ASP A 113 17.96 -2.19 -10.21
CA ASP A 113 18.95 -3.25 -10.41
C ASP A 113 19.32 -3.91 -9.08
N LEU A 114 19.27 -5.24 -9.05
CA LEU A 114 19.46 -6.02 -7.84
C LEU A 114 20.85 -5.82 -7.21
N GLN A 115 21.88 -5.56 -8.03
CA GLN A 115 23.23 -5.25 -7.54
C GLN A 115 23.27 -3.88 -6.83
N GLU A 116 22.60 -2.88 -7.41
CA GLU A 116 22.51 -1.54 -6.83
C GLU A 116 21.73 -1.55 -5.51
N VAL A 117 20.60 -2.28 -5.48
CA VAL A 117 19.78 -2.44 -4.27
C VAL A 117 20.56 -3.15 -3.17
N HIS A 118 21.36 -4.16 -3.53
CA HIS A 118 22.23 -4.83 -2.58
C HIS A 118 23.31 -3.88 -2.03
N ARG A 119 23.92 -3.05 -2.87
CA ARG A 119 24.90 -2.05 -2.42
C ARG A 119 24.31 -1.06 -1.42
N TRP A 120 23.08 -0.59 -1.64
CA TRP A 120 22.42 0.31 -0.68
C TRP A 120 22.14 -0.36 0.67
N ASN A 121 21.89 -1.68 0.69
CA ASN A 121 21.73 -2.42 1.93
C ASN A 121 23.00 -2.39 2.79
N LEU A 122 24.19 -2.49 2.16
CA LEU A 122 25.47 -2.44 2.88
C LEU A 122 25.72 -1.06 3.50
N GLU A 123 25.32 0.03 2.85
CA GLU A 123 25.45 1.41 3.36
C GLU A 123 24.60 1.67 4.62
N PHE A 124 23.49 0.94 4.80
CA PHE A 124 22.59 1.08 5.95
C PHE A 124 23.12 0.42 7.23
N VAL A 125 24.11 -0.47 7.12
CA VAL A 125 24.62 -1.25 8.25
C VAL A 125 25.51 -0.39 9.15
N SER A 126 24.89 0.35 10.07
CA SER A 126 25.59 1.03 11.17
C SER A 126 25.72 0.12 12.40
N SER A 127 26.76 0.34 13.22
CA SER A 127 27.20 -0.51 14.34
C SER A 127 26.11 -1.07 15.27
N GLY A 128 26.32 -2.29 15.77
CA GLY A 128 25.42 -2.98 16.71
C GLY A 128 25.34 -4.50 16.47
N GLU A 129 24.58 -5.22 17.31
CA GLU A 129 24.34 -6.67 17.11
C GLU A 129 23.41 -6.94 15.92
N GLN A 130 22.39 -6.10 15.74
CA GLN A 130 21.46 -6.13 14.62
C GLN A 130 22.19 -5.87 13.30
N ALA A 131 23.21 -5.02 13.33
CA ALA A 131 24.09 -4.76 12.21
C ALA A 131 24.82 -6.01 11.73
N LYS A 132 25.30 -6.84 12.67
CA LYS A 132 25.98 -8.12 12.35
C LYS A 132 25.04 -9.10 11.67
N LYS A 133 23.84 -9.29 12.22
CA LYS A 133 22.82 -10.19 11.62
C LYS A 133 22.41 -9.72 10.22
N TYR A 134 22.34 -8.41 10.01
CA TYR A 134 22.06 -7.85 8.71
C TYR A 134 23.24 -8.00 7.74
N ALA A 135 24.48 -7.80 8.21
CA ALA A 135 25.69 -8.01 7.42
C ALA A 135 25.81 -9.46 6.96
N GLU A 136 25.60 -10.44 7.85
CA GLU A 136 25.61 -11.87 7.49
C GLU A 136 24.55 -12.20 6.41
N LEU A 137 23.37 -11.58 6.48
CA LEU A 137 22.35 -11.75 5.46
C LEU A 137 22.76 -11.10 4.14
N ALA A 138 23.37 -9.92 4.20
CA ALA A 138 23.87 -9.22 3.03
C ALA A 138 24.96 -10.03 2.33
N ASP A 139 25.95 -10.53 3.06
CA ASP A 139 27.03 -11.37 2.51
C ASP A 139 26.47 -12.60 1.78
N ARG A 140 25.44 -13.25 2.34
CA ARG A 140 24.79 -14.39 1.69
C ARG A 140 24.03 -14.02 0.41
N ILE A 141 23.47 -12.82 0.33
CA ILE A 141 22.85 -12.31 -0.90
C ILE A 141 23.94 -12.06 -1.94
N ASP A 142 25.07 -11.49 -1.54
CA ASP A 142 26.22 -11.23 -2.44
C ASP A 142 26.81 -12.53 -3.01
N GLU A 143 26.97 -13.56 -2.17
CA GLU A 143 27.39 -14.90 -2.60
C GLU A 143 26.42 -15.49 -3.64
N ALA A 144 25.11 -15.36 -3.39
CA ALA A 144 24.09 -15.85 -4.32
C ALA A 144 24.11 -15.10 -5.66
N MET A 145 24.27 -13.78 -5.62
CA MET A 145 24.40 -12.95 -6.82
C MET A 145 25.66 -13.30 -7.61
N THR A 146 26.79 -13.51 -6.92
CA THR A 146 28.04 -13.95 -7.52
C THR A 146 27.90 -15.33 -8.17
N PHE A 147 27.21 -16.27 -7.50
CA PHE A 147 26.90 -17.58 -8.07
C PHE A 147 26.02 -17.49 -9.32
N MET A 148 24.96 -16.66 -9.28
CA MET A 148 24.09 -16.43 -10.43
C MET A 148 24.88 -15.85 -11.62
N ALA A 149 25.73 -14.86 -11.38
CA ALA A 149 26.59 -14.27 -12.39
C ALA A 149 27.58 -15.31 -12.98
N ALA A 150 28.17 -16.16 -12.13
CA ALA A 150 29.05 -17.26 -12.57
C ALA A 150 28.32 -18.32 -13.41
N CYS A 151 27.00 -18.48 -13.22
CA CYS A 151 26.14 -19.31 -14.06
C CYS A 151 25.70 -18.62 -15.37
N GLY A 152 26.15 -17.39 -15.63
CA GLY A 152 25.77 -16.60 -16.80
C GLY A 152 24.47 -15.80 -16.65
N LEU A 153 23.91 -15.73 -15.45
CA LEU A 153 22.73 -14.90 -15.15
C LEU A 153 23.20 -13.52 -14.67
N THR A 154 23.53 -12.65 -15.63
CA THR A 154 23.92 -11.26 -15.39
C THR A 154 22.77 -10.30 -15.72
N PRO A 155 22.78 -9.04 -15.25
CA PRO A 155 21.77 -8.05 -15.62
C PRO A 155 21.62 -7.83 -17.14
N ASP A 156 22.71 -7.98 -17.90
CA ASP A 156 22.70 -7.89 -19.37
C ASP A 156 22.04 -9.11 -20.04
N ALA A 157 22.16 -10.29 -19.42
CA ALA A 157 21.60 -11.54 -19.94
C ALA A 157 20.18 -11.83 -19.44
N ALA A 158 19.79 -11.27 -18.30
CA ALA A 158 18.51 -11.49 -17.63
C ALA A 158 17.89 -10.15 -17.18
N PRO A 159 17.00 -9.54 -18.00
CA PRO A 159 16.34 -8.28 -17.67
C PRO A 159 15.63 -8.27 -16.31
N GLN A 160 15.17 -9.44 -15.84
CA GLN A 160 14.52 -9.61 -14.54
C GLN A 160 15.44 -9.29 -13.34
N LEU A 161 16.76 -9.18 -13.55
CA LEU A 161 17.72 -8.74 -12.52
C LEU A 161 17.91 -7.21 -12.50
N ARG A 162 17.57 -6.53 -13.59
CA ARG A 162 17.75 -5.09 -13.78
C ARG A 162 16.48 -4.28 -13.52
N GLU A 163 15.33 -4.90 -13.77
CA GLU A 163 14.01 -4.26 -13.71
C GLU A 163 13.12 -4.97 -12.68
N THR A 164 12.11 -4.25 -12.19
CA THR A 164 11.14 -4.84 -11.30
C THR A 164 9.74 -4.26 -11.50
N ASP A 165 8.73 -5.08 -11.26
CA ASP A 165 7.36 -4.59 -11.20
C ASP A 165 7.13 -3.84 -9.88
N PHE A 166 6.56 -2.65 -9.99
CA PHE A 166 6.15 -1.85 -8.86
C PHE A 166 4.73 -1.33 -9.05
N TYR A 167 3.87 -1.62 -8.07
CA TYR A 167 2.46 -1.27 -8.09
C TYR A 167 2.17 -0.15 -7.10
N THR A 168 1.08 0.58 -7.31
CA THR A 168 0.61 1.65 -6.43
C THR A 168 -0.70 1.31 -5.77
N SER A 169 -0.94 1.90 -4.61
CA SER A 169 -2.16 1.71 -3.83
C SER A 169 -2.47 2.89 -2.93
N HIS A 170 -3.76 3.09 -2.66
CA HIS A 170 -4.25 4.00 -1.65
C HIS A 170 -5.62 3.55 -1.10
N GLU A 171 -6.06 4.17 -0.02
CA GLU A 171 -7.41 3.99 0.51
C GLU A 171 -8.41 4.64 -0.44
N ALA A 172 -9.34 3.87 -0.99
CA ALA A 172 -10.45 4.40 -1.78
C ALA A 172 -11.42 5.11 -0.83
N LEU A 173 -11.11 6.35 -0.45
CA LEU A 173 -11.83 7.08 0.59
C LEU A 173 -12.77 8.14 0.02
N LEU A 174 -12.27 8.99 -0.88
CA LEU A 174 -13.04 10.08 -1.49
C LEU A 174 -13.70 9.58 -2.78
N LEU A 175 -14.88 8.98 -2.67
CA LEU A 175 -15.53 8.27 -3.77
C LEU A 175 -15.75 9.12 -5.04
N GLY A 176 -15.95 10.44 -4.92
CA GLY A 176 -16.05 11.31 -6.10
C GLY A 176 -14.76 11.37 -6.93
N TYR A 177 -13.59 11.30 -6.29
CA TYR A 177 -12.30 11.18 -6.98
C TYR A 177 -12.16 9.79 -7.62
N GLU A 178 -12.51 8.74 -6.87
CA GLU A 178 -12.40 7.36 -7.34
C GLU A 178 -13.33 7.07 -8.53
N GLU A 179 -14.56 7.60 -8.51
CA GLU A 179 -15.51 7.53 -9.60
C GLU A 179 -14.96 8.20 -10.87
N ALA A 180 -14.42 9.42 -10.75
CA ALA A 180 -13.84 10.16 -11.89
C ALA A 180 -12.65 9.42 -12.54
N MET A 181 -11.93 8.61 -11.75
CA MET A 181 -10.80 7.80 -12.20
C MET A 181 -11.19 6.40 -12.68
N THR A 182 -12.46 6.04 -12.62
CA THR A 182 -12.95 4.72 -13.04
C THR A 182 -13.25 4.67 -14.54
N ARG A 183 -12.74 3.64 -15.21
CA ARG A 183 -12.78 3.47 -16.67
C ARG A 183 -13.19 2.06 -17.05
N VAL A 184 -13.81 1.92 -18.23
CA VAL A 184 -14.08 0.63 -18.84
C VAL A 184 -12.84 0.18 -19.59
N ASP A 185 -12.34 -1.02 -19.31
CA ASP A 185 -11.29 -1.65 -20.08
C ASP A 185 -11.78 -1.98 -21.50
N SER A 186 -11.05 -1.53 -22.52
CA SER A 186 -11.46 -1.68 -23.92
C SER A 186 -11.50 -3.12 -24.43
N THR A 187 -10.80 -4.04 -23.75
CA THR A 187 -10.69 -5.45 -24.14
C THR A 187 -11.73 -6.35 -23.47
N SER A 188 -11.93 -6.18 -22.16
CA SER A 188 -12.81 -7.01 -21.34
C SER A 188 -14.19 -6.39 -21.08
N GLY A 189 -14.33 -5.07 -21.23
CA GLY A 189 -15.53 -4.35 -20.83
C GLY A 189 -15.71 -4.22 -19.31
N ALA A 190 -14.75 -4.68 -18.51
CA ALA A 190 -14.79 -4.57 -17.05
C ALA A 190 -14.44 -3.14 -16.60
N TRP A 191 -15.01 -2.71 -15.48
CA TRP A 191 -14.67 -1.44 -14.85
C TRP A 191 -13.39 -1.58 -14.03
N TYR A 192 -12.44 -0.69 -14.22
CA TYR A 192 -11.26 -0.55 -13.37
C TYR A 192 -11.19 0.87 -12.84
N ASN A 193 -10.93 1.01 -11.54
CA ASN A 193 -10.48 2.29 -11.03
C ASN A 193 -9.00 2.46 -11.41
N THR A 194 -8.71 3.44 -12.25
CA THR A 194 -7.37 3.72 -12.78
C THR A 194 -6.58 4.73 -11.94
N SER A 195 -7.08 5.10 -10.76
CA SER A 195 -6.35 5.92 -9.79
C SER A 195 -5.14 5.18 -9.20
N ALA A 196 -5.23 3.85 -9.05
CA ALA A 196 -4.14 3.00 -8.58
C ALA A 196 -4.31 1.56 -9.05
N HIS A 197 -3.27 0.73 -8.87
CA HIS A 197 -3.33 -0.68 -9.23
C HIS A 197 -4.19 -1.47 -8.21
N MET A 198 -3.99 -1.20 -6.92
CA MET A 198 -4.74 -1.82 -5.83
C MET A 198 -5.34 -0.74 -4.93
N LEU A 199 -6.59 -0.93 -4.51
CA LEU A 199 -7.28 -0.01 -3.60
C LEU A 199 -7.67 -0.75 -2.32
N TRP A 200 -7.81 -0.05 -1.19
CA TRP A 200 -8.39 -0.69 0.00
C TRP A 200 -9.51 0.11 0.65
N ILE A 201 -10.36 -0.62 1.36
CA ILE A 201 -11.39 -0.08 2.26
C ILE A 201 -10.82 0.03 3.68
N GLY A 202 -10.95 1.21 4.28
CA GLY A 202 -10.50 1.49 5.63
C GLY A 202 -11.34 0.81 6.71
N ASP A 203 -10.80 0.70 7.93
CA ASP A 203 -11.49 0.07 9.08
C ASP A 203 -12.74 0.87 9.51
N ARG A 204 -12.84 2.14 9.11
CA ARG A 204 -13.95 3.05 9.42
C ARG A 204 -15.00 3.15 8.32
N THR A 205 -14.73 2.59 7.13
CA THR A 205 -15.57 2.73 5.93
C THR A 205 -16.05 1.38 5.38
N ARG A 206 -15.82 0.29 6.11
CA ARG A 206 -16.15 -1.09 5.74
C ARG A 206 -17.54 -1.57 6.19
N GLN A 207 -18.49 -0.67 6.44
CA GLN A 207 -19.86 -1.07 6.72
C GLN A 207 -20.43 -1.79 5.48
N LEU A 208 -21.14 -2.90 5.68
CA LEU A 208 -21.56 -3.80 4.60
C LEU A 208 -22.40 -3.09 3.52
N ASP A 209 -23.22 -2.13 3.94
CA ASP A 209 -24.10 -1.31 3.12
C ASP A 209 -23.49 0.05 2.72
N SER A 210 -22.17 0.25 2.93
CA SER A 210 -21.51 1.52 2.60
C SER A 210 -21.30 1.69 1.10
N GLY A 211 -21.24 2.95 0.67
CA GLY A 211 -20.83 3.29 -0.69
C GLY A 211 -19.42 2.80 -1.03
N HIS A 212 -18.53 2.65 -0.05
CA HIS A 212 -17.18 2.13 -0.27
C HIS A 212 -17.18 0.64 -0.61
N VAL A 213 -17.97 -0.18 0.09
CA VAL A 213 -18.12 -1.60 -0.22
C VAL A 213 -18.79 -1.77 -1.58
N GLU A 214 -19.84 -1.00 -1.86
CA GLU A 214 -20.55 -1.05 -3.15
C GLU A 214 -19.65 -0.63 -4.33
N PHE A 215 -18.90 0.46 -4.17
CA PHE A 215 -17.95 0.90 -5.20
C PHE A 215 -16.89 -0.17 -5.49
N MET A 216 -16.28 -0.73 -4.43
CA MET A 216 -15.20 -1.71 -4.56
C MET A 216 -15.69 -3.07 -5.07
N ARG A 217 -16.97 -3.41 -4.87
CA ARG A 217 -17.64 -4.56 -5.49
C ARG A 217 -17.67 -4.43 -7.01
N GLY A 218 -17.84 -3.22 -7.54
CA GLY A 218 -18.06 -2.96 -8.98
C GLY A 218 -16.79 -2.88 -9.84
N ILE A 219 -15.62 -2.69 -9.24
CA ILE A 219 -14.35 -2.55 -9.98
C ILE A 219 -13.60 -3.89 -10.06
N ALA A 220 -12.77 -4.10 -11.07
CA ALA A 220 -12.00 -5.31 -11.34
C ALA A 220 -10.58 -5.31 -10.75
N ASN A 221 -10.14 -4.21 -10.13
CA ASN A 221 -8.86 -4.12 -9.42
C ASN A 221 -8.72 -5.20 -8.33
N PRO A 222 -7.51 -5.68 -7.99
CA PRO A 222 -7.30 -6.31 -6.69
C PRO A 222 -7.61 -5.30 -5.58
N ILE A 223 -8.30 -5.76 -4.54
CA ILE A 223 -8.80 -4.90 -3.48
C ILE A 223 -8.37 -5.38 -2.09
N GLY A 224 -8.24 -4.44 -1.17
CA GLY A 224 -7.89 -4.66 0.22
C GLY A 224 -9.03 -4.32 1.17
N LEU A 225 -9.07 -4.99 2.31
CA LEU A 225 -10.02 -4.72 3.39
C LEU A 225 -9.28 -4.68 4.73
N LYS A 226 -9.26 -3.51 5.36
CA LYS A 226 -8.71 -3.37 6.72
C LYS A 226 -9.56 -4.18 7.70
N THR A 227 -8.90 -5.05 8.45
CA THR A 227 -9.51 -5.98 9.39
C THR A 227 -9.00 -5.68 10.80
N GLY A 228 -9.78 -4.90 11.54
CA GLY A 228 -9.49 -4.50 12.92
C GLY A 228 -10.08 -5.42 13.99
N PRO A 229 -9.82 -5.13 15.28
CA PRO A 229 -10.24 -5.96 16.41
C PRO A 229 -11.76 -5.95 16.67
N SER A 230 -12.52 -5.06 16.02
CA SER A 230 -13.99 -5.07 16.05
C SER A 230 -14.61 -5.99 15.01
N GLN A 231 -13.83 -6.57 14.10
CA GLN A 231 -14.33 -7.47 13.07
C GLN A 231 -14.77 -8.81 13.69
N THR A 232 -16.00 -9.22 13.39
CA THR A 232 -16.52 -10.56 13.73
C THR A 232 -16.33 -11.52 12.54
N PRO A 233 -16.26 -12.84 12.78
CA PRO A 233 -16.22 -13.83 11.71
C PRO A 233 -17.40 -13.73 10.73
N ASP A 234 -18.63 -13.59 11.25
CA ASP A 234 -19.84 -13.58 10.41
C ASP A 234 -19.89 -12.34 9.52
N ASP A 235 -19.55 -11.16 10.05
CA ASP A 235 -19.51 -9.93 9.25
C ASP A 235 -18.37 -9.97 8.23
N LEU A 236 -17.24 -10.60 8.57
CA LEU A 236 -16.10 -10.75 7.66
C LEU A 236 -16.49 -11.63 6.47
N LEU A 237 -17.17 -12.74 6.72
CA LEU A 237 -17.62 -13.65 5.67
C LEU A 237 -18.60 -12.95 4.71
N LYS A 238 -19.56 -12.17 5.22
CA LYS A 238 -20.46 -11.36 4.39
C LYS A 238 -19.71 -10.35 3.51
N LEU A 239 -18.71 -9.67 4.08
CA LEU A 239 -17.87 -8.74 3.32
C LEU A 239 -17.07 -9.47 2.23
N ILE A 240 -16.52 -10.65 2.53
CA ILE A 240 -15.80 -11.47 1.54
C ILE A 240 -16.75 -11.90 0.41
N ASP A 241 -17.96 -12.35 0.73
CA ASP A 241 -18.95 -12.76 -0.27
C ASP A 241 -19.34 -11.62 -1.21
N GLN A 242 -19.42 -10.39 -0.71
CA GLN A 242 -19.74 -9.23 -1.52
C GLN A 242 -18.54 -8.74 -2.36
N LEU A 243 -17.32 -8.80 -1.82
CA LEU A 243 -16.12 -8.24 -2.46
C LEU A 243 -15.36 -9.23 -3.36
N ASN A 244 -15.54 -10.53 -3.13
CA ASN A 244 -14.96 -11.62 -3.91
C ASN A 244 -15.99 -12.75 -4.16
N PRO A 245 -17.10 -12.47 -4.87
CA PRO A 245 -18.21 -13.41 -5.03
C PRO A 245 -17.80 -14.70 -5.75
N ASP A 246 -16.88 -14.61 -6.71
CA ASP A 246 -16.39 -15.75 -7.48
C ASP A 246 -15.25 -16.53 -6.77
N ASN A 247 -14.89 -16.10 -5.56
CA ASN A 247 -13.79 -16.68 -4.77
C ASN A 247 -12.47 -16.74 -5.56
N ASP A 248 -12.17 -15.69 -6.34
CA ASP A 248 -10.99 -15.58 -7.17
C ASP A 248 -9.73 -15.38 -6.28
N PRO A 249 -8.75 -16.30 -6.31
CA PRO A 249 -7.55 -16.17 -5.51
C PRO A 249 -6.73 -14.93 -5.89
N GLY A 250 -6.49 -14.05 -4.92
CA GLY A 250 -5.72 -12.81 -5.12
C GLY A 250 -6.58 -11.57 -5.33
N ARG A 251 -7.88 -11.73 -5.58
CA ARG A 251 -8.84 -10.63 -5.69
C ARG A 251 -8.94 -9.80 -4.41
N LEU A 252 -9.04 -10.46 -3.25
CA LEU A 252 -9.23 -9.81 -1.96
C LEU A 252 -8.07 -10.06 -1.00
N VAL A 253 -7.53 -8.96 -0.47
CA VAL A 253 -6.45 -8.91 0.52
C VAL A 253 -7.03 -8.47 1.88
N LEU A 254 -6.99 -9.35 2.88
CA LEU A 254 -7.38 -9.01 4.25
C LEU A 254 -6.17 -8.43 5.00
N ILE A 255 -6.27 -7.14 5.35
CA ILE A 255 -5.21 -6.36 5.99
C ILE A 255 -5.44 -6.33 7.50
N SER A 256 -4.90 -7.32 8.21
CA SER A 256 -5.05 -7.48 9.66
C SER A 256 -4.30 -6.41 10.42
N ARG A 257 -5.00 -5.64 11.27
CA ARG A 257 -4.43 -4.53 12.06
C ARG A 257 -4.81 -4.61 13.54
N MET A 258 -4.74 -5.81 14.12
CA MET A 258 -5.30 -6.09 15.46
C MET A 258 -4.64 -5.32 16.62
N GLY A 259 -3.36 -5.01 16.50
CA GLY A 259 -2.51 -4.57 17.62
C GLY A 259 -1.87 -5.76 18.34
N HIS A 260 -0.66 -5.55 18.87
CA HIS A 260 0.18 -6.62 19.40
C HIS A 260 -0.47 -7.36 20.59
N GLN A 261 -1.28 -6.65 21.38
CA GLN A 261 -1.98 -7.24 22.53
C GLN A 261 -3.19 -8.11 22.15
N LYS A 262 -3.75 -7.93 20.94
CA LYS A 262 -5.04 -8.54 20.55
C LYS A 262 -4.91 -9.54 19.42
N VAL A 263 -3.79 -9.56 18.70
CA VAL A 263 -3.64 -10.37 17.49
C VAL A 263 -3.76 -11.87 17.77
N GLU A 264 -3.15 -12.37 18.85
CA GLU A 264 -3.19 -13.79 19.22
C GLU A 264 -4.59 -14.24 19.66
N GLU A 265 -5.37 -13.36 20.26
CA GLU A 265 -6.74 -13.64 20.68
C GLU A 265 -7.72 -13.57 19.50
N LYS A 266 -7.66 -12.50 18.70
CA LYS A 266 -8.72 -12.15 17.73
C LYS A 266 -8.51 -12.70 16.33
N LEU A 267 -7.28 -12.75 15.82
CA LEU A 267 -7.03 -13.16 14.44
C LEU A 267 -7.33 -14.64 14.17
N PRO A 268 -7.03 -15.60 15.08
CA PRO A 268 -7.26 -17.02 14.81
C PRO A 268 -8.71 -17.38 14.49
N ASP A 269 -9.69 -16.76 15.14
CA ASP A 269 -11.11 -17.01 14.86
C ASP A 269 -11.51 -16.58 13.45
N LEU A 270 -11.01 -15.44 12.98
CA LEU A 270 -11.24 -14.97 11.62
C LEU A 270 -10.58 -15.89 10.59
N VAL A 271 -9.33 -16.28 10.82
CA VAL A 271 -8.59 -17.20 9.93
C VAL A 271 -9.29 -18.56 9.85
N ARG A 272 -9.75 -19.11 10.99
CA ARG A 272 -10.50 -20.36 11.03
C ARG A 272 -11.82 -20.27 10.27
N ALA A 273 -12.55 -19.17 10.39
CA ALA A 273 -13.80 -18.98 9.66
C ALA A 273 -13.57 -18.89 8.15
N VAL A 274 -12.62 -18.06 7.71
CA VAL A 274 -12.23 -17.92 6.29
C VAL A 274 -11.79 -19.27 5.70
N SER A 275 -10.98 -20.03 6.44
CA SER A 275 -10.50 -21.36 6.02
C SER A 275 -11.64 -22.39 5.94
N ARG A 276 -12.52 -22.43 6.95
CA ARG A 276 -13.67 -23.34 6.99
C ARG A 276 -14.61 -23.12 5.80
N GLU A 277 -14.87 -21.88 5.43
CA GLU A 277 -15.71 -21.53 4.28
C GLU A 277 -14.97 -21.62 2.92
N GLY A 278 -13.71 -22.09 2.92
CA GLY A 278 -12.92 -22.28 1.70
C GLY A 278 -12.62 -20.97 0.94
N LYS A 279 -12.59 -19.83 1.63
CA LYS A 279 -12.35 -18.52 1.01
C LYS A 279 -10.89 -18.35 0.63
N LYS A 280 -10.64 -18.03 -0.64
CA LYS A 280 -9.32 -17.80 -1.23
C LYS A 280 -8.98 -16.32 -1.14
N ILE A 281 -8.27 -15.96 -0.09
CA ILE A 281 -7.86 -14.57 0.17
C ILE A 281 -6.37 -14.50 0.46
N VAL A 282 -5.81 -13.30 0.36
CA VAL A 282 -4.43 -13.01 0.79
C VAL A 282 -4.48 -12.36 2.17
N TRP A 283 -3.79 -12.96 3.16
CA TRP A 283 -3.60 -12.32 4.45
C TRP A 283 -2.37 -11.43 4.43
N THR A 284 -2.49 -10.21 4.94
CA THR A 284 -1.36 -9.32 5.22
C THR A 284 -1.46 -8.72 6.61
N CYS A 285 -0.30 -8.36 7.17
CA CYS A 285 -0.18 -7.77 8.50
C CYS A 285 0.10 -6.27 8.38
N ASP A 286 -0.73 -5.46 9.03
CA ASP A 286 -0.51 -4.05 9.31
C ASP A 286 -0.22 -3.89 10.81
N PRO A 287 1.07 -3.94 11.20
CA PRO A 287 1.47 -3.84 12.60
C PRO A 287 1.51 -2.39 13.10
N MET A 288 1.04 -1.41 12.31
CA MET A 288 1.18 0.01 12.64
C MET A 288 -0.11 0.55 13.28
N HIS A 289 -1.22 0.53 12.54
CA HIS A 289 -2.48 1.16 12.96
C HIS A 289 -3.11 0.47 14.19
N GLY A 290 -2.69 -0.76 14.49
CA GLY A 290 -3.04 -1.54 15.69
C GLY A 290 -2.45 -1.02 16.99
N ASN A 291 -1.39 -0.22 16.91
CA ASN A 291 -0.46 0.07 18.01
C ASN A 291 -0.22 1.58 18.17
N THR A 292 -1.22 2.40 17.85
CA THR A 292 -1.19 3.87 17.97
C THR A 292 -1.99 4.33 19.18
#